data_AF-A0A658NV64-F1
#
_entry.id   AF-A0A658NV64-F1
#
_cell.length_a   1.000
_cell.length_b   1.000
_cell.length_c   1.000
_cell.angle_alpha   90.00
_cell.angle_beta   90.00
_cell.angle_gamma   90.00
#
_symmetry.space_group_name_H-M   'P 1'
#
loop_
_entity.id
_entity.type
_entity.pdbx_description
1 polymer ?
#
loop_
_entity_poly.entity_id
_entity_poly.type
_entity_poly.pdbx_seq_one_letter_code
_entity_poly.pdbx_strand_id
1 'polypeptide(L)' 'GEVIASTFDRPADDHTTVAELAIERAKRLVEMGQDVVVLLDSMTRLGRAYNLSAPASGRILSGGVDSAALYPPKKFFGA' A
#
# COMPACT_ATOMS: atom_id res chain seq x y z
N GLY A 1 -18.43 9.90 1.09
CA GLY A 1 -17.10 9.56 0.57
C GLY A 1 -16.07 10.04 1.56
N GLU A 2 -15.02 9.24 1.79
CA GLU A 2 -13.93 9.53 2.72
C GLU A 2 -12.65 9.71 1.90
N VAL A 3 -11.81 10.68 2.27
CA VAL A 3 -10.52 10.92 1.62
C VAL A 3 -9.42 10.68 2.62
N ILE A 4 -8.61 9.66 2.38
CA ILE A 4 -7.43 9.32 3.16
C ILE A 4 -6.21 9.69 2.32
N ALA A 5 -5.34 10.55 2.83
CA ALA A 5 -4.18 11.05 2.10
C ALA A 5 -2.92 11.06 2.97
N SER A 6 -1.79 10.78 2.33
CA SER A 6 -0.44 10.93 2.89
C SER A 6 0.39 11.70 1.88
N THR A 7 0.76 12.94 2.23
CA THR A 7 1.46 13.87 1.34
C THR A 7 2.93 13.51 1.18
N PHE A 8 3.53 13.86 0.04
CA PHE A 8 4.87 13.38 -0.37
C PHE A 8 6.03 13.73 0.57
N ASP A 9 5.83 14.66 1.49
CA ASP A 9 6.77 15.07 2.53
C ASP A 9 6.83 14.09 3.71
N ARG A 10 5.91 13.11 3.75
CA ARG A 10 5.87 12.07 4.78
C ARG A 10 6.87 10.93 4.49
N PRO A 11 7.37 10.24 5.54
CA PRO A 11 8.16 9.03 5.37
C PRO A 11 7.44 7.94 4.57
N ALA A 12 8.22 7.07 3.92
CA ALA A 12 7.67 5.92 3.18
C ALA A 12 6.82 5.00 4.07
N ASP A 13 7.23 4.82 5.33
CA ASP A 13 6.50 4.02 6.32
C ASP A 13 5.11 4.59 6.63
N ASP A 14 4.95 5.92 6.62
CA ASP A 14 3.64 6.56 6.80
C ASP A 14 2.73 6.25 5.61
N HIS A 15 3.27 6.25 4.39
CA HIS A 15 2.49 5.92 3.19
C HIS A 15 1.99 4.48 3.22
N THR A 16 2.85 3.52 3.57
CA THR A 16 2.47 2.10 3.66
C THR A 16 1.48 1.87 4.80
N THR A 17 1.70 2.47 5.97
CA THR A 17 0.80 2.37 7.13
C THR A 17 -0.59 2.92 6.82
N VAL A 18 -0.67 4.11 6.22
CA VAL A 18 -1.95 4.74 5.86
C VAL A 18 -2.71 3.90 4.83
N ALA A 19 -2.01 3.34 3.85
CA ALA A 19 -2.60 2.45 2.86
C ALA A 19 -3.16 1.18 3.53
N GLU A 20 -2.40 0.52 4.39
CA GLU A 20 -2.84 -0.70 5.08
C GLU A 20 -4.10 -0.46 5.93
N LEU A 21 -4.12 0.64 6.69
CA LEU A 21 -5.30 1.02 7.48
C LEU A 21 -6.52 1.33 6.60
N ALA A 22 -6.32 1.97 5.45
CA ALA A 22 -7.41 2.27 4.53
C ALA A 22 -8.06 0.99 3.97
N ILE A 23 -7.27 -0.01 3.61
CA ILE A 23 -7.79 -1.29 3.11
C ILE A 23 -8.42 -2.14 4.22
N GLU A 24 -7.81 -2.20 5.41
CA GLU A 24 -8.44 -2.91 6.52
C GLU A 24 -9.80 -2.30 6.89
N ARG A 25 -9.91 -0.96 6.87
CA ARG A 25 -11.19 -0.27 7.01
C ARG A 25 -12.17 -0.64 5.91
N ALA A 26 -11.75 -0.62 4.65
CA ALA A 26 -12.59 -1.00 3.52
C ALA A 26 -13.15 -2.43 3.69
N LYS A 27 -12.31 -3.39 4.10
CA LYS A 27 -12.75 -4.76 4.40
C LYS A 27 -13.79 -4.80 5.51
N ARG A 28 -13.60 -4.06 6.62
CA ARG A 28 -14.60 -4.02 7.70
C ARG A 28 -15.93 -3.47 7.23
N LEU A 29 -15.94 -2.47 6.36
CA LEU A 29 -17.18 -1.94 5.78
C LEU A 29 -17.86 -2.99 4.88
N VAL A 30 -17.10 -3.75 4.09
CA VAL A 30 -17.63 -4.87 3.29
C VAL A 30 -18.19 -5.99 4.19
N GLU A 31 -17.49 -6.35 5.27
CA GLU A 31 -17.97 -7.34 6.26
C GLU A 31 -19.29 -6.90 6.94
N MET A 32 -19.52 -5.59 7.06
CA MET A 32 -20.77 -5.01 7.55
C MET A 32 -21.88 -4.96 6.48
N GLY A 33 -21.65 -5.52 5.29
CA GLY A 33 -22.62 -5.59 4.20
C GLY A 33 -22.68 -4.34 3.33
N GLN A 34 -21.66 -3.48 3.36
CA GLN A 34 -21.60 -2.29 2.50
C GLN A 34 -20.86 -2.58 1.19
N ASP A 35 -21.35 -2.02 0.10
CA ASP A 35 -20.60 -1.98 -1.17
C ASP A 35 -19.55 -0.87 -1.11
N VAL A 36 -18.28 -1.25 -1.19
CA VAL A 36 -17.15 -0.32 -1.02
C VAL A 36 -16.34 -0.21 -2.32
N VAL A 37 -16.01 1.02 -2.70
CA VAL A 37 -15.11 1.31 -3.82
C VAL A 37 -13.93 2.11 -3.30
N VAL A 38 -12.71 1.67 -3.63
CA VAL A 38 -11.45 2.34 -3.28
C VAL A 38 -10.82 2.93 -4.54
N LEU A 39 -10.59 4.25 -4.54
CA LEU A 39 -9.85 4.94 -5.59
C LEU A 39 -8.46 5.27 -5.07
N LEU A 40 -7.42 4.67 -5.66
CA LEU A 40 -6.04 4.84 -5.25
C LEU A 40 -5.24 5.64 -6.31
N ASP A 41 -4.71 6.80 -5.92
CA ASP A 41 -3.67 7.52 -6.64
C ASP A 41 -2.38 7.56 -5.78
N SER A 42 -1.33 6.80 -6.07
CA SER A 42 -1.20 5.82 -7.14
C SER A 42 -0.52 4.53 -6.69
N MET A 43 -0.87 3.42 -7.34
CA MET A 43 -0.27 2.11 -7.10
C MET A 43 1.25 2.12 -7.26
N THR A 44 1.77 2.85 -8.25
CA THR A 44 3.22 2.97 -8.48
C THR A 44 3.94 3.66 -7.33
N ARG A 45 3.34 4.71 -6.74
CA ARG A 45 3.92 5.41 -5.59
C ARG A 45 3.89 4.53 -4.34
N LEU A 46 2.79 3.82 -4.11
CA LEU A 46 2.69 2.87 -2.99
C LEU A 46 3.72 1.74 -3.10
N GLY A 47 3.91 1.15 -4.29
CA GLY A 47 4.93 0.12 -4.51
C GLY A 47 6.36 0.61 -4.23
N ARG A 48 6.67 1.88 -4.55
CA ARG A 48 7.96 2.49 -4.20
C ARG A 48 8.11 2.70 -2.69
N ALA A 49 7.06 3.12 -2.01
CA ALA A 49 7.07 3.27 -0.56
C ALA A 49 7.38 1.92 0.13
N TYR A 50 6.71 0.84 -0.30
CA TYR A 50 7.02 -0.51 0.18
C TYR A 50 8.45 -0.96 -0.09
N ASN A 51 9.03 -0.56 -1.22
CA ASN A 51 10.42 -0.86 -1.54
C ASN A 51 11.43 -0.12 -0.64
N LEU A 52 11.11 1.10 -0.24
CA LEU A 52 11.94 1.90 0.65
C LEU A 52 11.79 1.49 2.12
N SER A 53 10.60 1.03 2.52
CA SER A 53 10.29 0.60 3.90
C SER A 53 10.68 -0.85 4.18
N ALA A 54 10.87 -1.68 3.15
CA ALA A 54 11.20 -3.08 3.34
C ALA A 54 12.67 -3.26 3.79
N PRO A 55 12.94 -4.13 4.78
CA PRO A 55 14.31 -4.52 5.09
C PRO A 55 14.93 -5.23 3.89
N ALA A 56 16.18 -4.89 3.56
CA ALA A 56 16.87 -5.43 2.40
C ALA A 56 16.96 -6.96 2.49
N SER A 57 16.36 -7.67 1.54
CA SER A 57 16.38 -9.14 1.48
C SER A 57 17.68 -9.69 0.87
N GLY A 58 18.51 -8.81 0.31
CA GLY A 58 19.72 -9.15 -0.44
C GLY A 58 19.44 -9.68 -1.86
N ARG A 59 18.16 -9.78 -2.27
CA ARG A 59 17.75 -10.18 -3.62
C ARG A 59 17.02 -9.03 -4.31
N ILE A 60 17.80 -8.23 -5.03
CA ILE A 60 17.30 -7.10 -5.82
C ILE A 60 17.01 -7.57 -7.25
N LEU A 61 15.77 -7.34 -7.69
CA LEU A 61 15.33 -7.61 -9.06
C LEU A 61 15.80 -6.51 -10.01
N SER A 62 15.73 -6.78 -11.32
CA SER A 62 15.99 -5.75 -12.33
C SER A 62 15.08 -4.54 -12.11
N GLY A 63 15.69 -3.34 -12.07
CA GLY A 63 14.99 -2.09 -11.75
C GLY A 63 15.14 -1.60 -10.30
N GLY A 64 15.97 -2.24 -9.48
CA GLY A 64 16.31 -1.75 -8.13
C GLY A 64 15.22 -2.01 -7.08
N VAL A 65 14.36 -3.00 -7.33
CA VAL A 65 13.25 -3.37 -6.45
C VAL A 65 13.61 -4.66 -5.70
N ASP A 66 13.45 -4.64 -4.39
CA ASP A 66 13.60 -5.82 -3.55
C ASP A 66 12.45 -6.80 -3.81
N SER A 67 12.79 -8.08 -4.00
CA SER A 67 11.79 -9.12 -4.26
C SER A 67 10.72 -9.23 -3.17
N ALA A 68 11.05 -8.95 -1.90
CA ALA A 68 10.11 -9.00 -0.79
C ALA A 68 9.16 -7.80 -0.75
N ALA A 69 9.58 -6.65 -1.29
CA ALA A 69 8.79 -5.41 -1.31
C ALA A 69 7.55 -5.47 -2.23
N LEU A 70 7.51 -6.44 -3.16
CA LEU A 70 6.37 -6.61 -4.07
C LEU A 70 5.22 -7.40 -3.45
N TYR A 71 5.42 -8.08 -2.32
CA TYR A 71 4.38 -8.91 -1.71
C TYR A 71 3.25 -8.07 -1.09
N PRO A 72 3.51 -7.06 -0.24
CA PRO A 72 2.46 -6.23 0.35
C PRO A 72 1.56 -5.49 -0.67
N PRO A 73 2.07 -4.80 -1.71
CA PRO A 73 1.20 -4.09 -2.66
C PRO A 73 0.35 -5.03 -3.52
N LYS A 74 0.83 -6.26 -3.81
CA LYS A 74 0.01 -7.28 -4.48
C LYS A 74 -1.15 -7.73 -3.60
N LYS A 75 -0.89 -7.95 -2.31
CA LYS A 75 -1.93 -8.29 -1.33
C LYS A 75 -2.93 -7.15 -1.14
N PHE A 76 -2.46 -5.90 -1.15
CA PHE A 76 -3.29 -4.70 -1.10
C PHE A 76 -4.25 -4.64 -2.30
N PHE A 77 -3.75 -4.88 -3.52
CA PHE A 77 -4.59 -4.78 -4.72
C PHE A 77 -5.60 -5.92 -4.88
N GLY A 78 -5.29 -7.10 -4.35
CA GLY A 78 -6.19 -8.26 -4.40
C GLY A 78 -7.18 -8.37 -3.23
N ALA A 79 -7.21 -7.37 -2.33
CA ALA A 79 -8.08 -7.30 -1.16
C ALA A 79 -9.42 -6.65 -1.51
#